data_AF-X1TGD7-F1
#
_entry.id   AF-X1TGD7-F1
#
_cell.length_a   1.000
_cell.length_b   1.000
_cell.length_c   1.000
_cell.angle_alpha   90.00
_cell.angle_beta   90.00
_cell.angle_gamma   90.00
#
_symmetry.space_group_name_H-M   'P 1'
#
loop_
_entity.id
_entity.type
_entity.pdbx_description
1 polymer ?
#
loop_
_entity_poly.entity_id
_entity_poly.type
_entity_poly.pdbx_seq_one_letter_code
_entity_poly.pdbx_strand_id
1 'polypeptide(L)' 'MTSFMQRSAKHFLVIKAARQFRQEIEKAGLDNLKILAEAGKSIVATYLNGCSPTEKAKYKRDLNALLQMGVTPDMILEEV' A
#
# COMPACT_ATOMS: atom_id res chain seq x y z
N MET A 1 10.80 25.06 2.52
CA MET A 1 12.08 24.31 2.50
C MET A 1 11.95 23.17 3.52
N THR A 2 11.77 21.93 3.09
CA THR A 2 11.66 20.78 4.02
C THR A 2 13.03 20.43 4.57
N SER A 3 13.15 20.13 5.86
CA SER A 3 14.43 19.78 6.47
C SER A 3 14.98 18.46 5.91
N PHE A 4 16.30 18.26 6.00
CA PHE A 4 16.94 16.99 5.64
C PHE A 4 16.28 15.80 6.35
N MET A 5 15.96 15.95 7.64
CA MET A 5 15.27 14.93 8.43
C MET A 5 13.88 14.60 7.89
N GLN A 6 13.09 15.59 7.47
CA GLN A 6 11.78 15.36 6.86
C GLN A 6 11.89 14.60 5.53
N ARG A 7 12.89 14.91 4.71
CA ARG A 7 13.15 14.20 3.45
C ARG A 7 13.55 12.74 3.69
N SER A 8 14.47 12.50 4.62
CA SER A 8 14.92 11.15 4.97
C SER A 8 13.79 10.31 5.58
N ALA A 9 12.97 10.89 6.47
CA ALA A 9 11.79 10.22 7.03
C ALA A 9 10.80 9.82 5.93
N LYS A 10 10.51 10.73 4.99
CA LYS A 10 9.63 10.45 3.87
C LYS A 10 10.15 9.31 2.99
N HIS A 11 11.43 9.32 2.64
CA HIS A 11 12.03 8.27 1.82
C HIS A 11 12.02 6.91 2.52
N PHE A 12 12.31 6.87 3.82
CA PHE A 12 12.19 5.65 4.61
C PHE A 12 10.74 5.10 4.62
N LEU A 13 9.75 5.98 4.78
CA LEU A 13 8.34 5.59 4.77
C LEU A 13 7.91 5.03 3.41
N VAL A 14 8.38 5.62 2.31
CA VAL A 14 8.15 5.13 0.95
C VAL A 14 8.68 3.69 0.79
N ILE A 15 9.95 3.44 1.14
CA ILE A 15 10.56 2.11 1.05
C ILE A 15 9.80 1.10 1.91
N LYS A 16 9.44 1.48 3.13
CA LYS A 16 8.70 0.61 4.05
C LYS A 16 7.32 0.25 3.48
N ALA A 17 6.60 1.23 2.95
CA ALA A 17 5.29 1.02 2.35
C ALA A 17 5.38 0.12 1.10
N ALA A 18 6.39 0.31 0.25
CA ALA A 18 6.63 -0.53 -0.93
C ALA A 18 6.91 -2.00 -0.55
N ARG A 19 7.65 -2.24 0.54
CA ARG A 19 7.86 -3.60 1.08
C ARG A 19 6.57 -4.23 1.59
N GLN A 20 5.76 -3.48 2.33
CA GLN A 20 4.46 -3.97 2.82
C GLN A 20 3.53 -4.28 1.65
N PHE A 21 3.48 -3.42 0.64
CA PHE A 21 2.68 -3.64 -0.55
C PHE A 21 3.07 -4.94 -1.29
N ARG A 22 4.37 -5.22 -1.43
CA ARG A 22 4.87 -6.49 -1.98
C ARG A 22 4.41 -7.70 -1.16
N GLN A 23 4.52 -7.64 0.17
CA GLN A 23 4.06 -8.73 1.05
C GLN A 23 2.57 -9.01 0.91
N GLU A 24 1.75 -7.97 0.76
CA GLU A 24 0.31 -8.14 0.57
C GLU A 24 -0.04 -8.72 -0.80
N ILE A 25 0.72 -8.37 -1.85
CA ILE A 25 0.59 -9.01 -3.17
C ILE A 25 0.97 -10.49 -3.09
N GLU A 26 2.07 -10.83 -2.44
CA GLU A 26 2.50 -12.22 -2.24
C GLU A 26 1.46 -13.02 -1.46
N LYS A 27 0.90 -12.45 -0.39
CA LYS A 27 -0.17 -13.07 0.41
C LYS A 27 -1.45 -13.25 -0.40
N ALA A 28 -1.81 -12.30 -1.25
CA ALA A 28 -2.98 -12.42 -2.13
C ALA A 28 -2.75 -13.44 -3.26
N GLY A 29 -1.51 -13.63 -3.69
CA GLY A 29 -1.11 -14.45 -4.82
C GLY A 29 -1.33 -13.73 -6.15
N LEU A 30 -0.27 -13.59 -6.95
CA LEU A 30 -0.31 -12.87 -8.23
C LEU A 30 -1.36 -13.45 -9.20
N ASP A 31 -1.52 -14.78 -9.21
CA ASP A 31 -2.47 -15.46 -10.09
C ASP A 31 -3.93 -15.17 -9.69
N ASN A 32 -4.22 -15.07 -8.40
CA ASN A 32 -5.55 -14.66 -7.94
C ASN A 32 -5.87 -13.22 -8.36
N LEU A 33 -4.88 -12.33 -8.28
CA LEU A 33 -5.03 -10.94 -8.72
C LEU A 33 -5.28 -10.85 -10.24
N LYS A 34 -4.58 -11.68 -11.03
CA LYS A 34 -4.82 -11.79 -12.48
C LYS A 34 -6.22 -12.29 -12.81
N ILE A 35 -6.69 -13.35 -12.14
CA ILE A 35 -8.05 -13.88 -12.34
C ILE A 35 -9.10 -12.81 -12.02
N LEU A 36 -8.91 -12.06 -10.94
CA LEU A 36 -9.82 -10.96 -10.56
C LEU A 36 -9.81 -9.84 -11.60
N ALA A 37 -8.63 -9.48 -12.12
CA ALA A 37 -8.48 -8.49 -13.19
C ALA A 37 -9.18 -8.93 -14.49
N GLU A 38 -8.95 -10.16 -14.91
CA GLU A 38 -9.56 -10.77 -16.11
C GLU A 38 -11.08 -10.87 -16.00
N ALA A 39 -11.59 -11.13 -14.79
CA ALA A 39 -13.03 -11.16 -14.52
C ALA A 39 -13.66 -9.75 -14.38
N GLY A 40 -12.90 -8.68 -14.57
CA GLY A 40 -13.37 -7.29 -14.41
C GLY A 40 -13.77 -6.94 -12.97
N LYS A 41 -13.33 -7.72 -11.98
CA LYS A 41 -13.63 -7.49 -10.56
C LYS A 41 -12.62 -6.53 -9.95
N SER A 42 -13.11 -5.62 -9.11
CA SER A 42 -12.23 -4.71 -8.37
C SER A 42 -11.34 -5.51 -7.41
N ILE A 43 -10.07 -5.63 -7.77
CA ILE A 43 -9.03 -6.27 -6.96
C ILE A 43 -9.00 -5.68 -5.55
N VAL A 44 -9.09 -4.36 -5.45
CA VAL A 44 -9.08 -3.64 -4.17
C VAL A 44 -10.30 -3.98 -3.32
N ALA A 45 -11.51 -3.97 -3.89
CA ALA A 45 -12.72 -4.29 -3.15
C ALA A 45 -12.74 -5.76 -2.69
N THR A 46 -12.29 -6.68 -3.55
CA THR A 46 -12.22 -8.11 -3.22
C THR A 46 -11.17 -8.38 -2.14
N TYR A 47 -9.98 -7.81 -2.26
CA TYR A 47 -8.92 -7.92 -1.27
C TYR A 47 -9.37 -7.34 0.09
N LEU A 48 -9.96 -6.14 0.08
CA LEU A 48 -10.50 -5.55 1.31
C LEU A 48 -11.61 -6.42 1.90
N ASN A 49 -12.49 -7.04 1.12
CA ASN A 49 -13.51 -7.95 1.67
C ASN A 49 -12.90 -9.18 2.38
N GLY A 50 -11.74 -9.65 1.93
CA GLY A 50 -10.99 -10.73 2.59
C GLY A 50 -10.29 -10.30 3.89
N CYS A 51 -10.07 -9.00 4.10
CA CYS A 51 -9.45 -8.48 5.32
C CYS A 51 -10.45 -8.41 6.49
N SER A 52 -9.98 -8.77 7.67
CA SER A 52 -10.70 -8.58 8.93
C SER A 52 -10.95 -7.08 9.21
N PRO A 53 -11.96 -6.73 10.05
CA PRO A 53 -12.21 -5.34 10.43
C PRO A 53 -11.00 -4.66 11.08
N THR A 54 -10.18 -5.40 11.81
CA THR A 54 -8.95 -4.91 12.47
C THR A 54 -7.85 -4.61 11.44
N GLU A 55 -7.66 -5.46 10.44
CA GLU A 55 -6.73 -5.20 9.33
C GLU A 55 -7.15 -3.97 8.53
N LYS A 56 -8.44 -3.85 8.20
CA LYS A 56 -9.00 -2.65 7.53
C LYS A 56 -8.71 -1.36 8.31
N ALA A 57 -8.95 -1.39 9.63
CA ALA A 57 -8.69 -0.24 10.50
C ALA A 57 -7.20 0.09 10.59
N LYS A 58 -6.32 -0.91 10.55
CA LYS A 58 -4.86 -0.73 10.49
C LYS A 58 -4.44 -0.08 9.17
N TYR A 59 -4.84 -0.64 8.02
CA TYR A 59 -4.49 -0.07 6.71
C TYR A 59 -4.98 1.37 6.57
N LYS A 60 -6.20 1.68 7.02
CA LYS A 60 -6.72 3.05 7.01
C LYS A 60 -5.85 4.01 7.83
N ARG A 61 -5.41 3.61 9.03
CA ARG A 61 -4.53 4.43 9.87
C ARG A 61 -3.16 4.63 9.23
N ASP A 62 -2.56 3.56 8.73
CA ASP A 62 -1.23 3.59 8.12
C ASP A 62 -1.23 4.43 6.84
N LEU A 63 -2.24 4.28 5.97
CA LEU A 63 -2.40 5.09 4.76
C LEU A 63 -2.63 6.58 5.08
N ASN A 64 -3.44 6.89 6.08
CA ASN A 64 -3.64 8.28 6.51
C ASN A 64 -2.33 8.91 7.01
N ALA A 65 -1.50 8.16 7.74
CA ALA A 65 -0.19 8.63 8.19
C ALA A 65 0.76 8.89 7.01
N LEU A 66 0.78 7.99 6.02
CA LEU A 66 1.57 8.18 4.79
C LEU A 66 1.12 9.43 4.02
N LEU A 67 -0.19 9.64 3.89
CA LEU A 67 -0.75 10.81 3.21
C LEU A 67 -0.40 12.12 3.93
N GLN A 68 -0.48 12.15 5.26
CA GLN A 68 -0.07 13.32 6.07
C GLN A 68 1.42 13.64 5.93
N MET A 69 2.26 12.63 5.66
CA MET A 69 3.68 12.78 5.36
C MET A 69 3.96 13.12 3.89
N GLY A 70 2.92 13.30 3.08
CA GLY A 70 3.00 13.62 1.66
C GLY A 70 3.53 12.48 0.80
N VAL A 71 3.47 11.23 1.28
CA VAL A 71 3.79 10.04 0.48
C VAL A 71 2.60 9.77 -0.45
N THR A 72 2.87 9.66 -1.75
CA THR A 72 1.85 9.38 -2.76
C THR A 72 1.92 7.93 -3.22
N PRO A 73 0.85 7.38 -3.80
CA PRO A 73 0.89 6.05 -4.43
C PRO A 73 1.99 5.92 -5.48
N ASP A 74 2.19 6.93 -6.33
CA ASP A 74 3.22 6.90 -7.37
C ASP A 74 4.62 6.70 -6.79
N MET A 75 4.95 7.39 -5.69
CA MET A 75 6.23 7.22 -5.00
C MET A 75 6.44 5.80 -4.48
N ILE A 76 5.35 5.13 -4.07
CA ILE A 76 5.43 3.74 -3.59
C ILE A 76 5.63 2.80 -4.79
N LEU A 77 4.92 3.04 -5.90
CA LEU A 77 5.01 2.22 -7.11
C LEU A 77 6.37 2.32 -7.81
N GLU A 78 7.02 3.48 -7.77
CA GLU A 78 8.39 3.67 -8.28
C GLU A 78 9.44 2.83 -7.53
N GLU A 79 9.11 2.35 -6.33
CA GLU A 79 10.03 1.65 -5.42
C GLU A 79 9.72 0.15 -5.29
N VAL A 80 8.66 -0.34 -5.94
CA VAL A 80 8.26 -1.75 -6.00
C VAL A 80 9.04 -2.46 -7.11
#